data_AF-A0A662UM76-F1
#
_entry.id   AF-A0A662UM76-F1
#
_cell.length_a   1.000
_cell.length_b   1.000
_cell.length_c   1.000
_cell.angle_alpha   90.00
_cell.angle_beta   90.00
_cell.angle_gamma   90.00
#
_symmetry.space_group_name_H-M   'P 1'
#
loop_
_entity.id
_entity.type
_entity.pdbx_description
1 polymer ?
#
loop_
_entity_poly.entity_id
_entity_poly.type
_entity_poly.pdbx_seq_one_letter_code
_entity_poly.pdbx_strand_id
1 'polypeptide(L)'
;MSLSWEPRWVRVKLEYAGMRIETCKDLVTGMILCPICADIEKICPEGKETNITEVGTPTFFTIIDLLNHMRTHGTEHYDHRIKMEKKGR
;
A
#
# COMPACT_ATOMS: atom_id res chain seq x y z
N MET A 1 10.97 22.11 15.19
CA MET A 1 10.11 20.92 15.13
C MET A 1 10.05 20.51 13.67
N SER A 2 10.75 19.45 13.26
CA SER A 2 10.60 18.89 11.92
C SER A 2 9.34 18.05 11.89
N LEU A 3 8.38 18.39 11.02
CA LEU A 3 7.17 17.61 10.76
C LEU A 3 7.48 16.38 9.89
N SER A 4 8.44 15.56 10.32
CA SER A 4 8.78 14.31 9.65
C SER A 4 7.87 13.20 10.14
N TRP A 5 7.22 12.49 9.21
CA TRP A 5 6.46 11.30 9.54
C TRP A 5 7.41 10.18 9.97
N GLU A 6 7.16 9.63 11.17
CA GLU A 6 7.89 8.49 11.73
C GLU A 6 6.94 7.28 11.79
N PRO A 7 6.93 6.42 10.76
CA PRO A 7 6.03 5.28 10.74
C PRO A 7 6.40 4.23 11.79
N ARG A 8 5.40 3.43 12.18
CA ARG A 8 5.56 2.21 12.98
C ARG A 8 4.89 1.04 12.27
N TRP A 9 5.61 0.41 11.37
CA TRP A 9 5.12 -0.72 10.58
C TRP A 9 5.08 -2.00 11.40
N VAL A 10 3.95 -2.68 11.36
CA VAL A 10 3.76 -4.02 11.91
C VAL A 10 3.13 -4.94 10.88
N ARG A 11 3.52 -6.21 10.92
CA ARG A 11 2.92 -7.22 10.04
C ARG A 11 1.53 -7.58 10.55
N VAL A 12 0.56 -7.53 9.64
CA VAL A 12 -0.84 -7.80 9.92
C VAL A 12 -1.43 -8.74 8.88
N LYS A 13 -2.39 -9.55 9.33
CA LYS A 13 -3.24 -10.37 8.46
C LYS A 13 -4.60 -9.69 8.37
N LEU A 14 -4.92 -9.19 7.18
CA LEU A 14 -6.17 -8.51 6.86
C LEU A 14 -7.11 -9.51 6.20
N GLU A 15 -8.34 -9.61 6.71
CA GLU A 15 -9.39 -10.44 6.12
C GLU A 15 -10.51 -9.54 5.60
N TYR A 16 -10.83 -9.66 4.31
CA TYR A 16 -11.93 -8.92 3.69
C TYR A 16 -12.60 -9.75 2.60
N ALA A 17 -13.93 -9.89 2.68
CA ALA A 17 -14.74 -10.65 1.72
C ALA A 17 -14.20 -12.07 1.43
N GLY A 18 -13.68 -12.75 2.46
CA GLY A 18 -13.10 -14.10 2.35
C GLY A 18 -11.66 -14.14 1.82
N MET A 19 -11.08 -13.01 1.43
CA MET A 19 -9.66 -12.91 1.06
C MET A 19 -8.81 -12.62 2.28
N ARG A 20 -7.70 -13.36 2.44
CA ARG A 20 -6.69 -13.13 3.47
C ARG A 20 -5.43 -12.56 2.85
N ILE A 21 -5.02 -11.39 3.32
CA ILE A 21 -3.84 -10.68 2.83
C ILE A 21 -2.91 -10.42 4.01
N GLU A 22 -1.66 -10.82 3.87
CA GLU A 22 -0.62 -10.46 4.82
C GLU A 22 0.15 -9.27 4.30
N THR A 23 0.25 -8.20 5.10
CA THR A 23 0.94 -6.96 4.71
C THR A 23 1.38 -6.15 5.93
N CYS A 24 2.07 -5.03 5.71
CA CYS A 24 2.44 -4.08 6.74
C CYS A 24 1.35 -3.03 6.96
N LYS A 25 1.10 -2.71 8.23
CA LYS A 25 0.25 -1.58 8.65
C LYS A 25 1.03 -0.64 9.56
N ASP A 26 0.93 0.66 9.31
CA ASP A 26 1.48 1.69 10.17
C ASP A 26 0.56 1.88 11.38
N LEU A 27 1.09 1.75 12.58
CA LEU A 27 0.37 1.99 13.83
C LEU A 27 0.10 3.47 14.10
N VAL A 28 0.88 4.38 13.49
CA VAL A 28 0.73 5.82 13.72
C VAL A 28 -0.42 6.38 12.89
N THR A 29 -0.45 6.08 11.60
CA THR A 29 -1.45 6.65 10.67
C THR A 29 -2.54 5.66 10.27
N GLY A 30 -2.35 4.36 10.53
CA GLY A 30 -3.25 3.31 10.06
C GLY A 30 -3.05 2.94 8.59
N MET A 31 -2.10 3.55 7.89
CA MET A 31 -1.81 3.25 6.48
C MET A 31 -1.36 1.80 6.29
N ILE A 32 -1.67 1.26 5.12
CA ILE A 32 -1.45 -0.13 4.75
C ILE A 32 -0.57 -0.15 3.50
N LEU A 33 0.41 -1.05 3.45
CA LEU A 33 1.26 -1.23 2.28
C LEU A 33 0.67 -2.28 1.31
N CYS A 34 1.04 -2.16 0.04
CA CYS A 34 0.79 -3.22 -0.92
C CYS A 34 1.90 -4.27 -0.85
N PRO A 35 1.59 -5.55 -0.55
CA PRO A 35 2.59 -6.61 -0.45
C PRO A 35 3.22 -7.00 -1.80
N ILE A 36 2.70 -6.49 -2.92
CA ILE A 36 3.25 -6.70 -4.27
C ILE A 36 4.26 -5.60 -4.62
N CYS A 37 3.99 -4.36 -4.21
CA CYS A 37 4.88 -3.21 -4.50
C CYS A 37 6.02 -3.07 -3.50
N ALA A 38 5.83 -3.55 -2.27
CA ALA A 38 6.72 -3.31 -1.15
C ALA A 38 7.31 -4.64 -0.67
N ASP A 39 8.59 -4.63 -0.30
CA ASP A 39 9.20 -5.76 0.38
C ASP A 39 8.75 -5.81 1.85
N ILE A 40 7.71 -6.61 2.10
CA ILE A 40 7.11 -6.78 3.44
C ILE A 40 8.06 -7.43 4.44
N GLU A 41 9.01 -8.26 4.01
CA GLU A 41 9.97 -8.89 4.92
C GLU A 41 11.02 -7.88 5.40
N LYS A 42 11.41 -6.98 4.50
CA LYS A 42 12.31 -5.87 4.83
C LYS A 42 11.63 -4.81 5.67
N ILE A 43 10.40 -4.40 5.32
CA ILE A 43 9.69 -3.31 6.00
C ILE A 43 9.07 -3.77 7.32
N CYS A 44 8.37 -4.89 7.38
CA CYS A 44 7.75 -5.38 8.61
C CYS A 44 8.02 -6.88 8.80
N PRO A 45 9.25 -7.26 9.21
CA PRO A 45 9.54 -8.64 9.55
C PRO A 45 8.62 -9.14 10.67
N GLU A 46 8.27 -10.42 10.63
CA GLU A 46 7.36 -11.02 11.62
C GLU A 46 7.84 -10.78 13.06
N GLY A 47 6.91 -10.35 13.92
CA GLY A 47 7.16 -10.14 15.34
C GLY A 47 7.99 -8.89 15.69
N LYS A 48 8.26 -8.00 14.73
CA LYS A 48 8.98 -6.74 14.97
C LYS A 48 8.22 -5.53 14.43
N GLU A 49 8.39 -4.40 15.13
CA GLU A 49 7.99 -3.10 14.62
C GLU A 49 9.20 -2.42 13.97
N THR A 50 8.99 -1.73 12.84
CA THR A 50 10.04 -0.93 12.22
C THR A 50 9.54 0.46 11.84
N ASN A 51 10.48 1.37 11.59
CA ASN A 51 10.23 2.70 11.05
C ASN A 51 10.81 2.88 9.64
N ILE A 52 11.02 1.76 8.93
CA ILE A 52 11.63 1.78 7.59
C ILE A 52 10.67 2.46 6.63
N THR A 53 11.16 3.49 5.94
CA THR A 53 10.40 4.19 4.90
C THR A 53 11.05 3.91 3.55
N GLU A 54 10.31 3.25 2.66
CA GLU A 54 10.77 3.00 1.29
C GLU A 54 10.13 4.00 0.33
N VAL A 55 10.97 4.88 -0.21
CA VAL A 55 10.53 5.96 -1.11
C VAL A 55 9.93 5.38 -2.38
N GLY A 56 8.74 5.86 -2.77
CA GLY A 56 8.05 5.41 -3.97
C GLY A 56 7.07 4.26 -3.75
N THR A 57 6.93 3.78 -2.51
CA THR A 57 5.97 2.71 -2.19
C THR A 57 4.58 3.30 -1.95
N PRO A 58 3.53 2.85 -2.66
CA PRO A 58 2.18 3.34 -2.43
C PRO A 58 1.64 2.85 -1.08
N THR A 59 1.04 3.77 -0.32
CA THR A 59 0.35 3.53 0.94
C THR A 59 -1.15 3.78 0.81
N PHE A 60 -1.96 3.00 1.52
CA PHE A 60 -3.42 3.01 1.41
C PHE A 60 -4.07 3.19 2.77
N PHE A 61 -5.13 4.00 2.85
CA PHE A 61 -5.89 4.20 4.09
C PHE A 61 -6.92 3.10 4.36
N THR A 62 -7.38 2.41 3.32
CA THR A 62 -8.41 1.38 3.43
C THR A 62 -8.01 0.09 2.72
N ILE A 63 -8.55 -1.04 3.20
CA ILE A 63 -8.36 -2.35 2.56
C ILE A 63 -8.97 -2.36 1.15
N ILE A 64 -10.05 -1.62 0.92
CA ILE A 64 -10.72 -1.53 -0.38
C ILE A 64 -9.79 -0.86 -1.41
N ASP A 65 -9.12 0.23 -1.03
CA ASP A 65 -8.15 0.91 -1.92
C ASP A 65 -6.97 0.01 -2.25
N LEU A 66 -6.44 -0.69 -1.23
CA LEU A 66 -5.39 -1.68 -1.41
C LEU A 66 -5.84 -2.80 -2.37
N LEU A 67 -7.04 -3.34 -2.21
CA LEU A 67 -7.60 -4.38 -3.07
C LEU A 67 -7.76 -3.90 -4.50
N ASN A 68 -8.30 -2.69 -4.70
CA ASN A 68 -8.44 -2.11 -6.03
C ASN A 68 -7.09 -1.90 -6.71
N HIS A 69 -6.07 -1.47 -5.96
CA HIS A 69 -4.71 -1.38 -6.47
C HIS A 69 -4.12 -2.76 -6.81
N MET A 70 -4.30 -3.76 -5.95
CA MET A 70 -3.81 -5.11 -6.20
C MET A 70 -4.45 -5.77 -7.42
N ARG A 71 -5.71 -5.46 -7.72
CA ARG A 71 -6.38 -5.91 -8.96
C ARG A 71 -5.67 -5.40 -10.21
N THR A 72 -5.10 -4.19 -10.17
CA THR A 72 -4.34 -3.63 -11.30
C THR A 72 -3.09 -4.45 -11.61
N HIS A 73 -2.40 -5.01 -10.59
CA HIS A 73 -1.24 -5.89 -10.81
C HIS A 73 -1.60 -7.15 -11.58
N GLY A 74 -2.73 -7.78 -11.25
CA GLY A 74 -3.19 -9.00 -11.93
C GLY A 74 -3.67 -8.80 -13.38
N THR A 75 -3.71 -7.56 -13.88
CA THR A 75 -4.17 -7.25 -15.23
C THR A 75 -3.06 -7.00 -16.25
N GLU A 76 -1.78 -6.90 -15.84
CA GLU A 76 -0.56 -6.72 -16.68
C GLU A 76 -0.69 -5.93 -18.02
N HIS A 77 -1.66 -5.02 -18.12
CA HIS A 77 -1.79 -4.05 -19.19
C HIS A 77 -2.32 -2.75 -18.58
N TYR A 78 -1.41 -1.99 -17.95
CA TYR A 78 -1.61 -0.56 -17.75
C TYR A 78 -1.54 0.14 -19.12
N ASP A 79 -2.55 -0.09 -19.96
CA ASP A 79 -2.72 0.61 -21.24
C ASP A 79 -3.32 2.00 -20.98
N HIS A 80 -2.44 2.99 -21.03
CA HIS A 80 -2.71 4.36 -21.47
C HIS A 80 -4.06 5.01 -21.11
N ARG A 81 -4.35 5.34 -19.85
CA ARG A 81 -5.45 6.30 -19.56
C ARG A 81 -5.19 7.29 -18.44
N ILE A 82 -4.32 8.27 -18.74
CA ILE A 82 -4.69 9.68 -18.54
C ILE A 82 -4.34 10.47 -19.82
N LYS A 83 -5.02 10.16 -20.93
CA LYS A 83 -5.38 11.20 -21.90
C LYS A 83 -6.81 11.57 -21.57
N MET A 84 -6.98 12.60 -20.73
CA MET A 84 -8.26 13.30 -20.69
C MET A 84 -8.41 14.00 -22.05
N GLU A 85 -9.32 13.51 -22.88
CA GLU A 85 -9.85 14.30 -23.99
C GLU A 85 -10.44 15.58 -23.41
N LYS A 86 -9.71 16.71 -23.54
CA LYS A 86 -10.36 18.01 -23.56
C LYS A 86 -11.05 18.15 -24.91
N LYS A 87 -12.32 17.76 -24.92
CA LYS A 87 -13.28 18.08 -25.97
C LYS A 87 -13.62 19.58 -25.90
N GLY A 88 -13.57 20.27 -27.04
CA GLY A 88 -14.06 21.64 -27.25
C GLY A 88 -12.95 22.57 -27.73
N ARG A 89 -13.06 23.27 -28.87
CA ARG A 89 -14.22 23.76 -29.62
C ARG A 89 -13.81 24.03 -31.07
#